data_AF-A0AAU1ALP5-F1
#
_entry.id   AF-A0AAU1ALP5-F1
#
_cell.length_a   1.000
_cell.length_b   1.000
_cell.length_c   1.000
_cell.angle_alpha   90.00
_cell.angle_beta   90.00
_cell.angle_gamma   90.00
#
_symmetry.space_group_name_H-M   'P 1'
#
loop_
_entity.id
_entity.type
_entity.pdbx_description
1 polymer ?
#
loop_
_entity_poly.entity_id
_entity_poly.type
_entity_poly.pdbx_seq_one_letter_code
_entity_poly.pdbx_strand_id
1 'polypeptide(L)'
;MSEAGPTWQLIDEMIVRNGLPDNGVAAARWAVGRLRMHLGESWLGRQYKKQGWVPRELLLVGTHRYALPQLLSWALWLDAAAGESTFAKVRTNMRKGVDTATWRHTWLQLEVARAAASSGTPCSFEPPIPGSVKNADLLIDPEQRPWMVETTTVPRGAVDMAWENYEDHVQAVIRGIERTHDVTCVVALDDHMDETETWEWLRAVGVLASVAAESHEVQVLRGDLGVVVIYPDLSPPGPSFTGAPQNRDGWHRLGRTLAKKAAQIAGPLPAWVRVDCLDGLFQFTAWTTMEPADRIDAIAALIRSRITWPANAHGVVLSSGPGVNFDGNDAAAQAVTGRSASGVFLRRLTHPYLVRETIIVPLSSEATEHTDWWAAAYGDEPAWLDIDLAAVGLPKTADLFL
;
A
#
# COMPACT_ATOMS: atom_id res chain seq x y z
N MET A 1 14.41 18.07 8.66
CA MET A 1 15.49 17.56 7.79
C MET A 1 16.38 18.74 7.41
N SER A 2 17.70 18.56 7.29
CA SER A 2 18.61 19.63 6.88
C SER A 2 18.33 20.10 5.44
N GLU A 3 18.77 21.31 5.08
CA GLU A 3 18.67 21.87 3.73
C GLU A 3 19.31 20.98 2.63
N ALA A 4 20.20 20.04 3.02
CA ALA A 4 20.90 19.15 2.09
C ALA A 4 20.01 18.01 1.51
N GLY A 5 18.82 17.78 2.08
CA GLY A 5 17.93 16.69 1.67
C GLY A 5 18.44 15.28 2.07
N PRO A 6 17.66 14.22 1.80
CA PRO A 6 18.03 12.85 2.17
C PRO A 6 19.13 12.28 1.26
N THR A 7 20.05 11.51 1.85
CA THR A 7 21.14 10.80 1.17
C THR A 7 21.12 9.31 1.51
N TRP A 8 21.79 8.48 0.71
CA TRP A 8 21.89 7.04 1.00
C TRP A 8 22.59 6.78 2.34
N GLN A 9 23.63 7.57 2.64
CA GLN A 9 24.31 7.52 3.93
C GLN A 9 23.37 7.83 5.10
N LEU A 10 22.47 8.82 4.96
CA LEU A 10 21.49 9.11 6.00
C LEU A 10 20.56 7.92 6.25
N ILE A 11 20.12 7.23 5.19
CA ILE A 11 19.29 6.02 5.33
C ILE A 11 20.08 4.91 6.04
N ASP A 12 21.35 4.69 5.69
CA ASP A 12 22.21 3.71 6.36
C ASP A 12 22.41 4.04 7.85
N GLU A 13 22.60 5.31 8.19
CA GLU A 13 22.69 5.77 9.58
C GLU A 13 21.38 5.54 10.35
N MET A 14 20.24 5.79 9.71
CA MET A 14 18.91 5.54 10.28
C MET A 14 18.67 4.04 10.52
N ILE A 15 19.12 3.15 9.63
CA ILE A 15 19.00 1.70 9.83
C ILE A 15 19.72 1.26 11.10
N VAL A 16 20.94 1.74 11.33
CA VAL A 16 21.76 1.34 12.48
C VAL A 16 21.21 1.87 13.81
N ARG A 17 20.68 3.09 13.82
CA ARG A 17 20.29 3.76 15.07
C ARG A 17 18.94 3.29 15.64
N ASN A 18 18.12 2.61 14.86
CA ASN A 18 16.70 2.44 15.18
C ASN A 18 16.30 1.05 15.69
N GLY A 19 17.26 0.22 16.10
CA GLY A 19 16.98 -0.97 16.92
C GLY A 19 16.65 -2.26 16.15
N LEU A 20 16.99 -2.34 14.87
CA LEU A 20 17.00 -3.62 14.15
C LEU A 20 18.15 -4.52 14.68
N PRO A 21 17.93 -5.84 14.82
CA PRO A 21 19.01 -6.80 15.06
C PRO A 21 20.03 -6.84 13.92
N ASP A 22 21.19 -7.45 14.14
CA ASP A 22 22.28 -7.52 13.15
C ASP A 22 21.83 -8.10 11.80
N ASN A 23 21.00 -9.15 11.82
CA ASN A 23 20.42 -9.75 10.60
C ASN A 23 19.52 -8.74 9.86
N GLY A 24 18.66 -8.03 10.59
CA GLY A 24 17.78 -7.01 10.04
C GLY A 24 18.57 -5.83 9.46
N VAL A 25 19.63 -5.37 10.15
CA VAL A 25 20.54 -4.33 9.66
C VAL A 25 21.25 -4.78 8.39
N ALA A 26 21.76 -6.00 8.34
CA ALA A 26 22.44 -6.54 7.17
C ALA A 26 21.51 -6.64 5.96
N ALA A 27 20.29 -7.15 6.15
CA ALA A 27 19.27 -7.24 5.09
C ALA A 27 18.83 -5.84 4.61
N ALA A 28 18.60 -4.90 5.53
CA ALA A 28 18.23 -3.53 5.19
C ALA A 28 19.33 -2.83 4.36
N ARG A 29 20.60 -2.98 4.76
CA ARG A 29 21.76 -2.45 4.02
C ARG A 29 21.92 -3.11 2.65
N TRP A 30 21.68 -4.42 2.56
CA TRP A 30 21.65 -5.11 1.28
C TRP A 30 20.60 -4.49 0.35
N ALA A 31 19.38 -4.28 0.85
CA ALA A 31 18.29 -3.67 0.08
C ALA A 31 18.65 -2.25 -0.39
N VAL A 32 19.12 -1.39 0.52
CA VAL A 32 19.58 -0.03 0.21
C VAL A 32 20.71 -0.06 -0.82
N GLY A 33 21.65 -0.99 -0.70
CA GLY A 33 22.73 -1.19 -1.67
C GLY A 33 22.23 -1.53 -3.08
N ARG A 34 21.26 -2.45 -3.22
CA ARG A 34 20.65 -2.78 -4.53
C ARG A 34 19.88 -1.59 -5.09
N LEU A 35 19.08 -0.90 -4.28
CA LEU A 35 18.36 0.29 -4.71
C LEU A 35 19.31 1.39 -5.18
N ARG A 36 20.38 1.65 -4.44
CA ARG A 36 21.44 2.61 -4.81
C ARG A 36 22.12 2.21 -6.12
N MET A 37 22.38 0.92 -6.34
CA MET A 37 22.95 0.42 -7.60
C MET A 37 22.03 0.69 -8.79
N HIS A 38 20.73 0.42 -8.66
CA HIS A 38 19.77 0.53 -9.77
C HIS A 38 19.29 1.96 -10.02
N LEU A 39 19.11 2.74 -8.96
CA LEU A 39 18.57 4.11 -9.02
C LEU A 39 19.67 5.17 -9.15
N GLY A 40 20.85 4.87 -8.61
CA GLY A 40 22.05 5.70 -8.66
C GLY A 40 22.30 6.53 -7.40
N GLU A 41 23.57 6.94 -7.26
CA GLU A 41 24.08 7.65 -6.08
C GLU A 41 23.29 8.91 -5.69
N SER A 42 22.91 9.70 -6.68
CA SER A 42 22.24 10.99 -6.46
C SER A 42 20.72 10.89 -6.45
N TRP A 43 20.15 9.68 -6.51
CA TRP A 43 18.72 9.51 -6.70
C TRP A 43 17.88 10.08 -5.56
N LEU A 44 18.22 9.82 -4.29
CA LEU A 44 17.45 10.32 -3.15
C LEU A 44 17.36 11.84 -3.12
N GLY A 45 18.50 12.54 -3.26
CA GLY A 45 18.52 14.00 -3.30
C GLY A 45 17.76 14.55 -4.50
N ARG A 46 17.87 13.92 -5.67
CA ARG A 46 17.14 14.31 -6.88
C ARG A 46 15.63 14.10 -6.73
N GLN A 47 15.22 12.95 -6.21
CA GLN A 47 13.83 12.59 -5.97
C GLN A 47 13.20 13.58 -4.98
N TYR A 48 13.86 13.81 -3.85
CA TYR A 48 13.40 14.77 -2.85
C TYR A 48 13.33 16.20 -3.40
N LYS A 49 14.37 16.67 -4.10
CA LYS A 49 14.38 18.02 -4.69
C LYS A 49 13.26 18.21 -5.73
N LYS A 50 12.96 17.18 -6.51
CA LYS A 50 11.97 17.25 -7.60
C LYS A 50 10.54 17.06 -7.12
N GLN A 51 10.33 16.17 -6.15
CA GLN A 51 9.00 15.69 -5.76
C GLN A 51 8.62 16.04 -4.32
N GLY A 52 9.57 16.46 -3.49
CA GLY A 52 9.34 16.79 -2.08
C GLY A 52 9.19 15.59 -1.16
N TRP A 53 9.38 14.37 -1.67
CA TRP A 53 9.22 13.13 -0.88
C TRP A 53 10.22 12.05 -1.32
N VAL A 54 10.42 11.06 -0.45
CA VAL A 54 11.10 9.78 -0.77
C VAL A 54 10.22 8.63 -0.25
N PRO A 55 10.34 7.41 -0.82
CA PRO A 55 9.51 6.27 -0.42
C PRO A 55 9.51 6.07 1.09
N ARG A 56 8.33 5.88 1.69
CA ARG A 56 8.18 5.80 3.16
C ARG A 56 8.91 4.58 3.71
N GLU A 57 8.94 3.49 2.96
CA GLU A 57 9.61 2.25 3.33
C GLU A 57 11.11 2.48 3.58
N LEU A 58 11.75 3.40 2.83
CA LEU A 58 13.15 3.80 3.08
C LEU A 58 13.31 4.63 4.36
N LEU A 59 12.33 5.47 4.70
CA LEU A 59 12.38 6.31 5.90
C LEU A 59 12.05 5.52 7.17
N LEU A 60 11.21 4.49 7.05
CA LEU A 60 10.65 3.75 8.18
C LEU A 60 11.33 2.40 8.42
N VAL A 61 12.20 1.95 7.52
CA VAL A 61 12.87 0.62 7.58
C VAL A 61 13.48 0.32 8.95
N GLY A 62 14.12 1.31 9.58
CA GLY A 62 14.79 1.13 10.86
C GLY A 62 13.82 1.08 12.05
N THR A 63 12.63 1.64 11.93
CA THR A 63 11.73 1.92 13.07
C THR A 63 10.42 1.15 13.04
N HIS A 64 9.97 0.68 11.87
CA HIS A 64 8.66 0.03 11.70
C HIS A 64 8.83 -1.38 11.14
N ARG A 65 8.34 -2.38 11.89
CA ARG A 65 8.46 -3.80 11.52
C ARG A 65 7.88 -4.14 10.14
N TYR A 66 6.84 -3.42 9.70
CA TYR A 66 6.23 -3.63 8.39
C TYR A 66 7.03 -3.02 7.22
N ALA A 67 7.97 -2.11 7.49
CA ALA A 67 8.67 -1.36 6.45
C ALA A 67 9.82 -2.16 5.84
N LEU A 68 10.56 -2.92 6.66
CA LEU A 68 11.67 -3.75 6.19
C LEU A 68 11.25 -4.81 5.16
N PRO A 69 10.18 -5.61 5.38
CA PRO A 69 9.74 -6.60 4.39
C PRO A 69 9.32 -5.95 3.07
N GLN A 70 8.64 -4.80 3.10
CA GLN A 70 8.26 -4.08 1.89
C GLN A 70 9.48 -3.52 1.14
N LEU A 71 10.46 -2.98 1.86
CA LEU A 71 11.72 -2.51 1.27
C LEU A 71 12.48 -3.65 0.62
N LEU A 72 12.55 -4.81 1.28
CA LEU A 72 13.22 -6.01 0.76
C LEU A 72 12.51 -6.53 -0.49
N SER A 73 11.18 -6.72 -0.44
CA SER A 73 10.38 -7.12 -1.59
C SER A 73 10.65 -6.21 -2.79
N TRP A 74 10.62 -4.89 -2.57
CA TRP A 74 10.90 -3.94 -3.64
C TRP A 74 12.33 -4.04 -4.18
N ALA A 75 13.34 -4.11 -3.31
CA ALA A 75 14.73 -4.24 -3.73
C ALA A 75 14.99 -5.54 -4.50
N LEU A 76 14.43 -6.68 -4.04
CA LEU A 76 14.53 -7.99 -4.67
C LEU A 76 13.85 -8.01 -6.04
N TRP A 77 12.63 -7.49 -6.14
CA TRP A 77 11.89 -7.50 -7.41
C TRP A 77 12.48 -6.54 -8.43
N LEU A 78 12.95 -5.36 -7.98
CA LEU A 78 13.68 -4.44 -8.84
C LEU A 78 14.97 -5.09 -9.37
N ASP A 79 15.66 -5.85 -8.52
CA ASP A 79 16.89 -6.53 -8.88
C ASP A 79 16.67 -7.66 -9.89
N ALA A 80 15.66 -8.49 -9.66
CA ALA A 80 15.24 -9.52 -10.59
C ALA A 80 14.82 -8.90 -11.94
N ALA A 81 13.99 -7.86 -11.94
CA ALA A 81 13.54 -7.17 -13.14
C ALA A 81 14.69 -6.48 -13.88
N ALA A 82 15.73 -6.01 -13.18
CA ALA A 82 16.92 -5.43 -13.81
C ALA A 82 17.72 -6.43 -14.65
N GLY A 83 17.56 -7.74 -14.41
CA GLY A 83 18.08 -8.81 -15.26
C GLY A 83 17.27 -9.02 -16.54
N GLU A 84 16.03 -8.51 -16.61
CA GLU A 84 15.17 -8.67 -17.76
C GLU A 84 15.36 -7.52 -18.78
N SER A 85 15.66 -7.90 -20.02
CA SER A 85 16.10 -6.97 -21.08
C SER A 85 15.09 -5.84 -21.35
N THR A 86 13.80 -6.16 -21.26
CA THR A 86 12.70 -5.24 -21.54
C THR A 86 12.47 -4.19 -20.44
N PHE A 87 12.99 -4.40 -19.23
CA PHE A 87 12.81 -3.49 -18.09
C PHE A 87 13.66 -2.21 -18.16
N ALA A 88 14.64 -2.14 -19.07
CA ALA A 88 15.62 -1.04 -19.12
C ALA A 88 14.98 0.36 -19.22
N LYS A 89 13.86 0.49 -19.94
CA LYS A 89 13.14 1.76 -20.11
C LYS A 89 12.45 2.19 -18.81
N VAL A 90 11.75 1.27 -18.15
CA VAL A 90 11.10 1.50 -16.84
C VAL A 90 12.15 1.95 -15.81
N ARG A 91 13.26 1.22 -15.69
CA ARG A 91 14.37 1.58 -14.80
C ARG A 91 14.93 2.97 -15.10
N THR A 92 15.11 3.31 -16.39
CA THR A 92 15.61 4.63 -16.80
C THR A 92 14.67 5.76 -16.37
N ASN A 93 13.36 5.53 -16.41
CA ASN A 93 12.38 6.51 -15.94
C ASN A 93 12.41 6.65 -14.41
N MET A 94 12.51 5.54 -13.67
CA MET A 94 12.67 5.58 -12.20
C MET A 94 13.89 6.43 -11.78
N ARG A 95 15.03 6.26 -12.46
CA ARG A 95 16.28 7.00 -12.17
C ARG A 95 16.16 8.52 -12.30
N LYS A 96 15.23 9.02 -13.11
CA LYS A 96 15.00 10.47 -13.33
C LYS A 96 14.18 11.12 -12.20
N GLY A 97 13.70 10.32 -11.26
CA GLY A 97 12.75 10.73 -10.23
C GLY A 97 11.33 10.77 -10.77
N VAL A 98 10.41 10.18 -10.00
CA VAL A 98 9.04 9.85 -10.41
C VAL A 98 8.03 10.39 -9.40
N ASP A 99 6.85 10.76 -9.87
CA ASP A 99 5.75 11.10 -8.97
C ASP A 99 5.20 9.85 -8.26
N THR A 100 4.31 10.05 -7.28
CA THR A 100 3.75 8.96 -6.47
C THR A 100 2.97 7.95 -7.32
N ALA A 101 2.26 8.42 -8.35
CA ALA A 101 1.47 7.56 -9.23
C ALA A 101 2.36 6.63 -10.04
N THR A 102 3.40 7.18 -10.67
CA THR A 102 4.40 6.43 -11.45
C THR A 102 5.19 5.48 -10.55
N TRP A 103 5.50 5.88 -9.32
CA TRP A 103 6.12 5.01 -8.32
C TRP A 103 5.28 3.77 -8.02
N ARG A 104 4.02 3.98 -7.61
CA ARG A 104 3.10 2.89 -7.25
C ARG A 104 2.78 2.01 -8.45
N HIS A 105 2.64 2.61 -9.63
CA HIS A 105 2.49 1.88 -10.88
C HIS A 105 3.68 0.96 -11.18
N THR A 106 4.92 1.46 -11.04
CA THR A 106 6.12 0.64 -11.25
C THR A 106 6.20 -0.50 -10.24
N TRP A 107 5.85 -0.24 -8.98
CA TRP A 107 5.78 -1.29 -7.96
C TRP A 107 4.76 -2.36 -8.35
N LEU A 108 3.58 -1.97 -8.83
CA LEU A 108 2.57 -2.91 -9.30
C LEU A 108 3.05 -3.74 -10.50
N GLN A 109 3.83 -3.15 -11.41
CA GLN A 109 4.46 -3.91 -12.49
C GLN A 109 5.45 -4.95 -11.96
N LEU A 110 6.30 -4.59 -10.99
CA LEU A 110 7.24 -5.51 -10.34
C LEU A 110 6.53 -6.63 -9.59
N GLU A 111 5.42 -6.33 -8.92
CA GLU A 111 4.58 -7.33 -8.23
C GLU A 111 4.00 -8.35 -9.22
N VAL A 112 3.45 -7.90 -10.34
CA VAL A 112 2.91 -8.82 -11.36
C VAL A 112 4.02 -9.63 -12.01
N ALA A 113 5.19 -9.03 -12.28
CA ALA A 113 6.35 -9.77 -12.77
C ALA A 113 6.81 -10.84 -11.75
N ARG A 114 6.74 -10.55 -10.45
CA ARG A 114 7.03 -11.52 -9.39
C ARG A 114 5.99 -12.64 -9.33
N ALA A 115 4.71 -12.31 -9.50
CA ALA A 115 3.62 -13.28 -9.61
C ALA A 115 3.81 -14.22 -10.81
N ALA A 116 4.33 -13.69 -11.93
CA ALA A 116 4.68 -14.51 -13.08
C ALA A 116 5.86 -15.43 -12.78
N ALA A 117 6.90 -14.92 -12.11
CA ALA A 117 8.05 -15.71 -11.70
C ALA A 117 7.69 -16.83 -10.71
N SER A 118 6.76 -16.61 -9.76
CA SER A 118 6.30 -17.69 -8.86
C SER A 118 5.64 -18.83 -9.60
N SER A 119 4.94 -18.53 -10.69
CA SER A 119 4.27 -19.51 -11.54
C SER A 119 5.18 -20.06 -12.64
N GLY A 120 6.49 -19.77 -12.61
CA GLY A 120 7.44 -20.17 -13.65
C GLY A 120 7.12 -19.61 -15.04
N THR A 121 6.34 -18.53 -15.11
CA THR A 121 5.84 -17.94 -16.36
C THR A 121 6.72 -16.76 -16.79
N PRO A 122 7.21 -16.72 -18.04
CA PRO A 122 7.91 -15.56 -18.58
C PRO A 122 7.06 -14.27 -18.54
N CYS A 123 7.72 -13.15 -18.24
CA CYS A 123 7.11 -11.83 -18.22
C CYS A 123 8.04 -10.80 -18.85
N SER A 124 7.49 -9.89 -19.66
CA SER A 124 8.23 -8.78 -20.26
C SER A 124 7.56 -7.44 -19.97
N PHE A 125 8.37 -6.38 -19.91
CA PHE A 125 7.96 -5.03 -19.53
C PHE A 125 7.82 -4.11 -20.75
N GLU A 126 6.78 -3.30 -20.74
CA GLU A 126 6.50 -2.33 -21.81
C GLU A 126 6.56 -2.90 -23.26
N PRO A 127 6.05 -4.12 -23.56
CA PRO A 127 6.14 -4.67 -24.90
C PRO A 127 5.23 -3.92 -25.90
N PRO A 128 5.63 -3.84 -27.18
CA PRO A 128 4.79 -3.24 -28.21
C PRO A 128 3.51 -4.06 -28.39
N ILE A 129 2.37 -3.38 -28.49
CA ILE A 129 1.09 -4.05 -28.78
C ILE A 129 0.94 -4.17 -30.30
N PRO A 130 0.71 -5.38 -30.87
CA PRO A 130 0.55 -5.53 -32.31
C PRO A 130 -0.60 -4.66 -32.84
N GLY A 131 -0.31 -3.85 -33.86
CA GLY A 131 -1.30 -2.94 -34.47
C GLY A 131 -1.56 -1.64 -33.69
N SER A 132 -0.78 -1.34 -32.65
CA SER A 132 -0.91 -0.11 -31.85
C SER A 132 0.42 0.64 -31.78
N VAL A 133 0.35 1.96 -31.61
CA VAL A 133 1.52 2.81 -31.30
C VAL A 133 1.85 2.84 -29.80
N LYS A 134 1.06 2.14 -28.99
CA LYS A 134 1.22 2.05 -27.53
C LYS A 134 1.90 0.74 -27.13
N ASN A 135 2.51 0.77 -25.95
CA ASN A 135 3.03 -0.42 -25.29
C ASN A 135 2.04 -0.85 -24.21
N ALA A 136 1.95 -2.16 -23.97
CA ALA A 136 1.27 -2.69 -22.80
C ALA A 136 2.17 -2.49 -21.57
N ASP A 137 1.64 -2.48 -20.35
CA ASP A 137 2.51 -2.42 -19.17
C ASP A 137 3.35 -3.71 -19.03
N LEU A 138 2.71 -4.86 -19.18
CA LEU A 138 3.32 -6.19 -19.09
C LEU A 138 2.71 -7.15 -20.10
N LEU A 139 3.52 -8.12 -20.55
CA LEU A 139 3.06 -9.30 -21.27
C LEU A 139 3.50 -10.55 -20.52
N ILE A 140 2.54 -11.41 -20.23
CA ILE A 140 2.76 -12.71 -19.58
C ILE A 140 2.55 -13.78 -20.64
N ASP A 141 3.50 -14.70 -20.77
CA ASP A 141 3.51 -15.68 -21.86
C ASP A 141 3.73 -17.11 -21.36
N PRO A 142 2.69 -17.77 -20.82
CA PRO A 142 2.78 -19.20 -20.56
C PRO A 142 2.60 -19.95 -21.87
N GLU A 143 3.56 -20.82 -22.18
CA GLU A 143 3.43 -21.81 -23.25
C GLU A 143 3.04 -21.20 -24.63
N GLN A 144 3.53 -19.99 -24.94
CA GLN A 144 3.25 -19.26 -26.19
C GLN A 144 1.79 -18.78 -26.35
N ARG A 145 1.07 -18.59 -25.24
CA ARG A 145 -0.28 -18.02 -25.21
C ARG A 145 -0.27 -16.67 -24.47
N PRO A 146 0.27 -15.61 -25.10
CA PRO A 146 0.52 -14.38 -24.39
C PRO A 146 -0.76 -13.62 -24.07
N TRP A 147 -0.82 -13.02 -22.88
CA TRP A 147 -1.81 -12.01 -22.52
C TRP A 147 -1.16 -10.77 -21.94
N MET A 148 -1.83 -9.65 -22.12
CA MET A 148 -1.40 -8.36 -21.62
C MET A 148 -1.94 -8.14 -20.21
N VAL A 149 -1.14 -7.47 -19.38
CA VAL A 149 -1.60 -6.93 -18.09
C VAL A 149 -1.37 -5.43 -18.10
N GLU A 150 -2.45 -4.69 -17.87
CA GLU A 150 -2.45 -3.26 -17.68
C GLU A 150 -2.60 -2.94 -16.20
N THR A 151 -1.63 -2.24 -15.65
CA THR A 151 -1.52 -1.92 -14.22
C THR A 151 -1.97 -0.49 -13.95
N THR A 152 -2.66 -0.27 -12.84
CA THR A 152 -3.03 1.07 -12.38
C THR A 152 -3.29 1.10 -10.88
N THR A 153 -3.29 2.29 -10.31
CA THR A 153 -3.52 2.49 -8.88
C THR A 153 -4.67 3.46 -8.70
N VAL A 154 -5.47 3.24 -7.66
CA VAL A 154 -6.46 4.19 -7.18
C VAL A 154 -5.92 4.72 -5.85
N PRO A 155 -5.14 5.82 -5.86
CA PRO A 155 -4.59 6.40 -4.62
C PRO A 155 -5.71 6.96 -3.76
N ARG A 156 -5.45 7.40 -2.52
CA ARG A 156 -6.45 8.21 -1.77
C ARG A 156 -6.84 9.50 -2.52
N GLY A 157 -8.05 9.99 -2.29
CA GLY A 157 -8.48 11.29 -2.84
C GLY A 157 -7.73 12.44 -2.16
N ALA A 158 -7.64 13.58 -2.84
CA ALA A 158 -6.99 14.77 -2.26
C ALA A 158 -7.70 15.25 -0.98
N VAL A 159 -9.04 15.11 -0.93
CA VAL A 159 -9.84 15.44 0.26
C VAL A 159 -9.51 14.48 1.41
N ASP A 160 -9.38 13.18 1.14
CA ASP A 160 -9.04 12.20 2.18
C ASP A 160 -7.61 12.41 2.70
N MET A 161 -6.69 12.77 1.83
CA MET A 161 -5.33 13.13 2.24
C MET A 161 -5.29 14.43 3.06
N ALA A 162 -6.11 15.42 2.70
CA ALA A 162 -6.22 16.65 3.49
C ALA A 162 -6.80 16.36 4.87
N TRP A 163 -7.78 15.45 4.94
CA TRP A 163 -8.38 14.99 6.19
C TRP A 163 -7.37 14.30 7.11
N GLU A 164 -6.64 13.32 6.58
CA GLU A 164 -5.58 12.63 7.34
C GLU A 164 -4.50 13.61 7.81
N ASN A 165 -4.06 14.55 6.96
CA ASN A 165 -3.08 15.55 7.36
C ASN A 165 -3.58 16.44 8.51
N TYR A 166 -4.88 16.76 8.51
CA TYR A 166 -5.52 17.50 9.58
C TYR A 166 -5.55 16.68 10.88
N GLU A 167 -5.99 15.42 10.82
CA GLU A 167 -6.01 14.51 11.97
C GLU A 167 -4.61 14.24 12.54
N ASP A 168 -3.62 14.00 11.68
CA ASP A 168 -2.20 13.84 12.04
C ASP A 168 -1.68 15.11 12.75
N HIS A 169 -2.07 16.29 12.29
CA HIS A 169 -1.69 17.55 12.92
C HIS A 169 -2.31 17.70 14.32
N VAL A 170 -3.61 17.46 14.45
CA VAL A 170 -4.31 17.46 15.74
C VAL A 170 -3.65 16.46 16.69
N GLN A 171 -3.41 15.22 16.24
CA GLN A 171 -2.78 14.19 17.05
C GLN A 171 -1.35 14.58 17.48
N ALA A 172 -0.56 15.19 16.59
CA ALA A 172 0.78 15.65 16.91
C ALA A 172 0.78 16.73 18.00
N VAL A 173 -0.18 17.66 17.96
CA VAL A 173 -0.34 18.70 18.99
C VAL A 173 -0.80 18.09 20.31
N ILE A 174 -1.77 17.17 20.29
CA ILE A 174 -2.23 16.45 21.49
C ILE A 174 -1.08 15.69 22.15
N ARG A 175 -0.25 14.96 21.38
CA ARG A 175 0.96 14.31 21.91
C ARG A 175 2.00 15.29 22.47
N GLY A 176 1.99 16.54 22.01
CA GLY A 176 2.76 17.62 22.61
C GLY A 176 2.23 18.00 23.98
N ILE A 177 0.91 18.16 24.11
CA ILE A 177 0.20 18.47 25.35
C ILE A 177 0.40 17.36 26.38
N GLU A 178 0.16 16.10 26.01
CA GLU A 178 0.37 14.91 26.86
C GLU A 178 1.76 14.90 27.49
N ARG A 179 2.81 15.08 26.67
CA ARG A 179 4.20 15.12 27.15
C ARG A 179 4.52 16.33 28.02
N THR A 180 3.84 17.46 27.81
CA THR A 180 4.10 18.70 28.55
C THR A 180 3.51 18.65 29.95
N HIS A 181 2.33 18.04 30.09
CA HIS A 181 1.59 17.98 31.35
C HIS A 181 1.62 16.62 32.03
N ASP A 182 2.31 15.63 31.45
CA ASP A 182 2.36 14.23 31.93
C ASP A 182 0.97 13.63 32.11
N VAL A 183 0.11 13.81 31.10
CA VAL A 183 -1.26 13.28 31.06
C VAL A 183 -1.46 12.39 29.84
N THR A 184 -2.53 11.60 29.84
CA THR A 184 -2.98 10.86 28.65
C THR A 184 -4.32 11.40 28.13
N CYS A 185 -4.40 11.66 26.83
CA CYS A 185 -5.59 12.16 26.16
C CYS A 185 -6.25 11.04 25.34
N VAL A 186 -7.55 10.87 25.52
CA VAL A 186 -8.41 10.06 24.64
C VAL A 186 -9.25 11.00 23.81
N VAL A 187 -9.00 11.03 22.50
CA VAL A 187 -9.63 11.95 21.56
C VAL A 187 -10.59 11.18 20.65
N ALA A 188 -11.80 11.71 20.49
CA ALA A 188 -12.73 11.31 19.45
C ALA A 188 -13.16 12.57 18.68
N LEU A 189 -12.78 12.66 17.41
CA LEU A 189 -13.21 13.74 16.54
C LEU A 189 -14.56 13.41 15.93
N ASP A 190 -15.45 14.40 15.88
CA ASP A 190 -16.77 14.28 15.23
C ASP A 190 -16.78 14.97 13.87
N ASP A 191 -15.94 16.00 13.67
CA ASP A 191 -15.82 16.75 12.42
C ASP A 191 -14.43 17.42 12.28
N HIS A 192 -14.30 18.33 11.32
CA HIS A 192 -13.20 19.27 11.15
C HIS A 192 -13.71 20.70 11.31
N MET A 193 -12.84 21.57 11.81
CA MET A 193 -13.09 23.00 11.91
C MET A 193 -12.04 23.78 11.13
N ASP A 194 -12.23 25.08 10.98
CA ASP A 194 -11.18 25.91 10.41
C ASP A 194 -9.94 25.96 11.32
N GLU A 195 -8.83 26.49 10.79
CA GLU A 195 -7.56 26.53 11.52
C GLU A 195 -7.66 27.32 12.83
N THR A 196 -8.44 28.40 12.86
CA THR A 196 -8.58 29.27 14.05
C THR A 196 -9.32 28.53 15.14
N GLU A 197 -10.47 27.96 14.79
CA GLU A 197 -11.32 27.20 15.71
C GLU A 197 -10.59 25.95 16.24
N THR A 198 -9.87 25.25 15.37
CA THR A 198 -9.04 24.10 15.75
C THR A 198 -7.99 24.48 16.79
N TRP A 199 -7.30 25.61 16.59
CA TRP A 199 -6.29 26.09 17.53
C TRP A 199 -6.88 26.55 18.86
N GLU A 200 -8.05 27.18 18.85
CA GLU A 200 -8.75 27.57 20.08
C GLU A 200 -9.15 26.33 20.90
N TRP A 201 -9.69 25.31 20.23
CA TRP A 201 -10.03 24.05 20.88
C TRP A 201 -8.79 23.33 21.44
N LEU A 202 -7.70 23.21 20.66
CA LEU A 202 -6.45 22.62 21.12
C LEU A 202 -5.82 23.40 22.30
N ARG A 203 -5.97 24.72 22.33
CA ARG A 203 -5.55 25.54 23.48
C ARG A 203 -6.39 25.22 24.72
N ALA A 204 -7.69 25.05 24.56
CA ALA A 204 -8.57 24.64 25.66
C ALA A 204 -8.21 23.24 26.20
N VAL A 205 -7.85 22.30 25.33
CA VAL A 205 -7.30 21.00 25.74
C VAL A 205 -6.06 21.18 26.59
N GLY A 206 -5.12 22.04 26.17
CA GLY A 206 -3.91 22.32 26.95
C GLY A 206 -4.18 22.90 28.33
N VAL A 207 -5.16 23.81 28.45
CA VAL A 207 -5.59 24.37 29.74
C VAL A 207 -6.15 23.26 30.65
N LEU A 208 -7.04 22.41 30.13
CA LEU A 208 -7.62 21.32 30.92
C LEU A 208 -6.61 20.22 31.25
N ALA A 209 -5.58 20.02 30.42
CA ALA A 209 -4.48 19.11 30.73
C ALA A 209 -3.68 19.58 31.95
N SER A 210 -3.39 20.88 32.05
CA SER A 210 -2.77 21.45 33.25
C SER A 210 -3.65 21.25 34.49
N VAL A 211 -4.97 21.50 34.38
CA VAL A 211 -5.92 21.29 35.47
C VAL A 211 -5.98 19.82 35.88
N ALA A 212 -6.01 18.88 34.93
CA ALA A 212 -6.01 17.44 35.20
C ALA A 212 -4.75 17.02 35.98
N ALA A 213 -3.58 17.48 35.54
CA ALA A 213 -2.30 17.19 36.19
C ALA A 213 -2.22 17.74 37.62
N GLU A 214 -2.73 18.96 37.86
CA GLU A 214 -2.70 19.59 39.19
C GLU A 214 -3.74 19.00 40.15
N SER A 215 -4.94 18.69 39.66
CA SER A 215 -6.04 18.18 40.48
C SER A 215 -6.01 16.66 40.69
N HIS A 216 -5.28 15.94 39.83
CA HIS A 216 -5.39 14.48 39.68
C HIS A 216 -6.83 13.99 39.39
N GLU A 217 -7.66 14.84 38.78
CA GLU A 217 -9.02 14.49 38.35
C GLU A 217 -9.14 14.40 36.82
N VAL A 218 -9.96 13.47 36.35
CA VAL A 218 -10.26 13.31 34.92
C VAL A 218 -11.01 14.54 34.42
N GLN A 219 -10.49 15.15 33.35
CA GLN A 219 -11.13 16.28 32.69
C GLN A 219 -11.77 15.84 31.37
N VAL A 220 -12.86 16.51 31.00
CA VAL A 220 -13.55 16.23 29.73
C VAL A 220 -13.85 17.54 29.02
N LEU A 221 -13.30 17.68 27.81
CA LEU A 221 -13.69 18.73 26.87
C LEU A 221 -14.67 18.15 25.87
N ARG A 222 -15.83 18.80 25.71
CA ARG A 222 -16.76 18.54 24.61
C ARG A 222 -16.93 19.83 23.82
N GLY A 223 -16.84 19.73 22.50
CA GLY A 223 -17.09 20.84 21.58
C GLY A 223 -17.49 20.33 20.21
N ASP A 224 -17.71 21.25 19.28
CA ASP A 224 -18.18 20.92 17.93
C ASP A 224 -17.17 20.07 17.14
N LEU A 225 -15.87 20.23 17.43
CA LEU A 225 -14.81 19.40 16.83
C LEU A 225 -14.86 17.94 17.32
N GLY A 226 -15.34 17.72 18.54
CA GLY A 226 -15.38 16.41 19.18
C GLY A 226 -15.14 16.44 20.68
N VAL A 227 -14.69 15.30 21.21
CA VAL A 227 -14.53 15.05 22.64
C VAL A 227 -13.09 14.67 22.97
N VAL A 228 -12.54 15.25 24.03
CA VAL A 228 -11.28 14.82 24.65
C VAL A 228 -11.53 14.48 26.11
N VAL A 229 -11.11 13.28 26.52
CA VAL A 229 -11.03 12.87 27.92
C VAL A 229 -9.57 12.84 28.34
N ILE A 230 -9.21 13.56 29.38
CA ILE A 230 -7.83 13.73 29.85
C ILE A 230 -7.66 13.01 31.18
N TYR A 231 -6.76 12.04 31.21
CA TYR A 231 -6.43 11.23 32.38
C TYR A 231 -5.08 11.66 32.96
N PRO A 232 -5.00 11.97 34.26
CA PRO A 232 -3.74 12.37 34.88
C PRO A 232 -2.73 11.23 34.99
N ASP A 233 -3.15 10.00 35.31
CA ASP A 233 -2.21 8.93 35.69
C ASP A 233 -2.56 7.53 35.11
N LEU A 234 -3.49 7.43 34.15
CA LEU A 234 -4.05 6.14 33.72
C LEU A 234 -3.71 5.77 32.27
N SER A 235 -3.44 4.49 32.05
CA SER A 235 -3.59 3.86 30.72
C SER A 235 -5.08 3.82 30.37
N PRO A 236 -5.54 4.54 29.35
CA PRO A 236 -6.95 4.62 29.02
C PRO A 236 -7.49 3.27 28.53
N PRO A 237 -8.78 2.98 28.77
CA PRO A 237 -9.43 1.83 28.18
C PRO A 237 -9.75 2.12 26.71
N GLY A 238 -8.87 1.73 25.80
CA GLY A 238 -9.14 1.76 24.35
C GLY A 238 -8.24 2.70 23.54
N PRO A 239 -8.61 3.01 22.28
CA PRO A 239 -7.79 3.82 21.40
C PRO A 239 -7.67 5.26 21.93
N SER A 240 -6.46 5.81 21.95
CA SER A 240 -6.22 7.20 22.38
C SER A 240 -6.66 8.24 21.35
N PHE A 241 -6.94 7.82 20.11
CA PHE A 241 -7.39 8.71 19.05
C PHE A 241 -8.34 8.00 18.10
N THR A 242 -9.51 8.59 17.87
CA THR A 242 -10.50 8.19 16.87
C THR A 242 -10.77 9.39 15.98
N GLY A 243 -10.51 9.24 14.68
CA GLY A 243 -10.83 10.25 13.67
C GLY A 243 -12.32 10.35 13.38
N ALA A 244 -12.75 11.39 12.68
CA ALA A 244 -14.17 11.58 12.40
C ALA A 244 -14.67 10.56 11.36
N PRO A 245 -15.91 10.03 11.51
CA PRO A 245 -16.45 9.06 10.59
C PRO A 245 -16.65 9.67 9.20
N GLN A 246 -16.07 9.03 8.18
CA GLN A 246 -16.20 9.45 6.78
C GLN A 246 -17.01 8.43 5.99
N ASN A 247 -18.04 8.88 5.26
CA ASN A 247 -18.74 8.05 4.28
C ASN A 247 -18.34 8.47 2.86
N ARG A 248 -17.79 7.53 2.09
CA ARG A 248 -17.25 7.79 0.75
C ARG A 248 -17.78 6.79 -0.27
N ASP A 249 -18.15 7.28 -1.45
CA ASP A 249 -18.37 6.44 -2.62
C ASP A 249 -17.02 6.07 -3.27
N GLY A 250 -16.41 5.00 -2.77
CA GLY A 250 -15.17 4.46 -3.35
C GLY A 250 -15.34 3.93 -4.78
N TRP A 251 -16.56 3.59 -5.20
CA TRP A 251 -16.83 3.10 -6.55
C TRP A 251 -16.60 4.17 -7.62
N HIS A 252 -17.01 5.42 -7.38
CA HIS A 252 -16.91 6.47 -8.40
C HIS A 252 -15.48 6.67 -8.94
N ARG A 253 -14.45 6.51 -8.10
CA ARG A 253 -13.05 6.64 -8.52
C ARG A 253 -12.55 5.38 -9.22
N LEU A 254 -12.80 4.21 -8.63
CA LEU A 254 -12.46 2.92 -9.23
C LEU A 254 -13.10 2.77 -10.63
N GLY A 255 -14.41 3.02 -10.75
CA GLY A 255 -15.15 2.92 -12.01
C GLY A 255 -14.60 3.82 -13.11
N ARG A 256 -14.25 5.08 -12.78
CA ARG A 256 -13.59 5.98 -13.76
C ARG A 256 -12.22 5.48 -14.20
N THR A 257 -11.42 4.95 -13.28
CA THR A 257 -10.10 4.37 -13.58
C THR A 257 -10.25 3.15 -14.48
N LEU A 258 -11.15 2.23 -14.16
CA LEU A 258 -11.41 1.05 -14.96
C LEU A 258 -11.96 1.39 -16.35
N ALA A 259 -12.89 2.35 -16.46
CA ALA A 259 -13.40 2.79 -17.76
C ALA A 259 -12.29 3.39 -18.65
N LYS A 260 -11.36 4.15 -18.07
CA LYS A 260 -10.17 4.63 -18.79
C LYS A 260 -9.28 3.48 -19.27
N LYS A 261 -9.03 2.48 -18.42
CA LYS A 261 -8.23 1.30 -18.81
C LYS A 261 -8.93 0.43 -19.85
N ALA A 262 -10.24 0.22 -19.75
CA ALA A 262 -11.04 -0.50 -20.74
C ALA A 262 -10.87 0.10 -22.15
N ALA A 263 -10.85 1.44 -22.27
CA ALA A 263 -10.59 2.12 -23.55
C ALA A 263 -9.14 1.99 -24.05
N GLN A 264 -8.18 1.65 -23.18
CA GLN A 264 -6.76 1.51 -23.52
C GLN A 264 -6.37 0.09 -23.91
N ILE A 265 -7.07 -0.92 -23.39
CA ILE A 265 -6.70 -2.33 -23.54
C ILE A 265 -7.19 -2.96 -24.85
N ALA A 266 -7.97 -2.23 -25.66
CA ALA A 266 -8.48 -2.73 -26.93
C ALA A 266 -7.33 -3.14 -27.86
N GLY A 267 -7.32 -4.39 -28.31
CA GLY A 267 -6.24 -4.95 -29.09
C GLY A 267 -6.42 -6.41 -29.44
N PRO A 268 -5.41 -7.03 -30.07
CA PRO A 268 -5.51 -8.41 -30.57
C PRO A 268 -5.26 -9.48 -29.50
N LEU A 269 -4.66 -9.11 -28.37
CA LEU A 269 -4.32 -10.06 -27.30
C LEU A 269 -5.34 -9.99 -26.15
N PRO A 270 -5.60 -11.11 -25.47
CA PRO A 270 -6.27 -11.12 -24.18
C PRO A 270 -5.66 -10.09 -23.23
N ALA A 271 -6.50 -9.32 -22.54
CA ALA A 271 -6.04 -8.26 -21.64
C ALA A 271 -6.70 -8.33 -20.26
N TRP A 272 -5.87 -8.21 -19.24
CA TRP A 272 -6.28 -8.08 -17.84
C TRP A 272 -5.95 -6.68 -17.32
N VAL A 273 -6.82 -6.14 -16.47
CA VAL A 273 -6.55 -4.89 -15.74
C VAL A 273 -6.24 -5.21 -14.28
N ARG A 274 -5.01 -4.95 -13.85
CA ARG A 274 -4.58 -5.08 -12.46
C ARG A 274 -4.65 -3.71 -11.77
N VAL A 275 -5.47 -3.60 -10.72
CA VAL A 275 -5.70 -2.36 -9.99
C VAL A 275 -5.34 -2.51 -8.52
N ASP A 276 -4.48 -1.62 -8.04
CA ASP A 276 -4.24 -1.48 -6.61
C ASP A 276 -5.08 -0.32 -6.01
N CYS A 277 -6.09 -0.68 -5.22
CA CYS A 277 -7.04 0.21 -4.55
C CYS A 277 -6.48 0.64 -3.19
N LEU A 278 -5.69 1.72 -3.23
CA LEU A 278 -5.03 2.31 -2.06
C LEU A 278 -5.90 3.35 -1.33
N ASP A 279 -7.17 3.47 -1.72
CA ASP A 279 -8.11 4.44 -1.18
C ASP A 279 -8.91 3.94 0.03
N GLY A 280 -8.62 2.73 0.49
CA GLY A 280 -9.27 2.14 1.66
C GLY A 280 -10.64 1.54 1.38
N LEU A 281 -11.03 1.39 0.10
CA LEU A 281 -12.29 0.77 -0.32
C LEU A 281 -12.56 -0.55 0.42
N PHE A 282 -11.53 -1.38 0.58
CA PHE A 282 -11.65 -2.71 1.18
C PHE A 282 -11.56 -2.71 2.70
N GLN A 283 -10.97 -1.69 3.32
CA GLN A 283 -10.69 -1.65 4.76
C GLN A 283 -11.67 -0.78 5.56
N PHE A 284 -12.28 0.24 4.95
CA PHE A 284 -13.03 1.28 5.67
C PHE A 284 -14.49 1.40 5.22
N THR A 285 -15.03 0.37 4.58
CA THR A 285 -16.44 0.33 4.16
C THR A 285 -17.12 -0.92 4.70
N ALA A 286 -18.44 -1.03 4.55
CA ALA A 286 -19.20 -2.24 4.93
C ALA A 286 -18.66 -3.53 4.27
N TRP A 287 -17.85 -3.39 3.22
CA TRP A 287 -17.08 -4.44 2.58
C TRP A 287 -16.38 -5.38 3.58
N THR A 288 -15.74 -4.85 4.62
CA THR A 288 -14.99 -5.65 5.61
C THR A 288 -15.85 -6.65 6.37
N THR A 289 -17.16 -6.43 6.42
CA THR A 289 -18.13 -7.28 7.15
C THR A 289 -18.86 -8.27 6.25
N MET A 290 -18.73 -8.15 4.93
CA MET A 290 -19.38 -9.04 3.97
C MET A 290 -18.66 -10.39 3.90
N GLU A 291 -19.40 -11.47 3.61
CA GLU A 291 -18.79 -12.76 3.29
C GLU A 291 -18.04 -12.71 1.95
N PRO A 292 -16.96 -13.50 1.77
CA PRO A 292 -16.16 -13.47 0.55
C PRO A 292 -16.95 -13.66 -0.76
N ALA A 293 -17.95 -14.53 -0.79
CA ALA A 293 -18.76 -14.76 -2.01
C ALA A 293 -19.58 -13.51 -2.39
N ASP A 294 -20.23 -12.89 -1.39
CA ASP A 294 -21.03 -11.68 -1.59
C ASP A 294 -20.17 -10.50 -2.05
N ARG A 295 -18.94 -10.38 -1.53
CA ARG A 295 -17.95 -9.40 -1.98
C ARG A 295 -17.65 -9.57 -3.48
N ILE A 296 -17.33 -10.79 -3.91
CA ILE A 296 -17.02 -11.10 -5.32
C ILE A 296 -18.21 -10.72 -6.21
N ASP A 297 -19.40 -11.17 -5.85
CA ASP A 297 -20.60 -10.96 -6.67
C ASP A 297 -20.99 -9.47 -6.76
N ALA A 298 -20.89 -8.73 -5.65
CA ALA A 298 -21.19 -7.30 -5.61
C ALA A 298 -20.25 -6.48 -6.52
N ILE A 299 -18.93 -6.69 -6.42
CA ILE A 299 -17.98 -5.92 -7.26
C ILE A 299 -18.01 -6.37 -8.71
N ALA A 300 -18.18 -7.67 -8.98
CA ALA A 300 -18.30 -8.18 -10.33
C ALA A 300 -19.53 -7.61 -11.05
N ALA A 301 -20.67 -7.51 -10.35
CA ALA A 301 -21.86 -6.89 -10.88
C ALA A 301 -21.63 -5.41 -11.26
N LEU A 302 -20.94 -4.64 -10.41
CA LEU A 302 -20.58 -3.25 -10.71
C LEU A 302 -19.62 -3.14 -11.90
N ILE A 303 -18.56 -3.95 -11.93
CA ILE A 303 -17.57 -3.96 -13.02
C ILE A 303 -18.21 -4.29 -14.37
N ARG A 304 -19.09 -5.29 -14.43
CA ARG A 304 -19.74 -5.74 -15.66
C ARG A 304 -20.84 -4.78 -16.14
N SER A 305 -21.62 -4.22 -15.21
CA SER A 305 -22.79 -3.39 -15.58
C SER A 305 -22.47 -1.93 -15.88
N ARG A 306 -21.37 -1.39 -15.34
CA ARG A 306 -21.05 0.04 -15.41
C ARG A 306 -19.95 0.41 -16.39
N ILE A 307 -19.25 -0.58 -16.96
CA ILE A 307 -18.09 -0.35 -17.83
C ILE A 307 -18.30 -1.11 -19.14
N THR A 308 -18.11 -0.41 -20.25
CA THR A 308 -18.07 -1.03 -21.58
C THR A 308 -16.67 -1.59 -21.83
N TRP A 309 -16.55 -2.92 -21.77
CA TRP A 309 -15.30 -3.63 -22.00
C TRP A 309 -15.13 -3.98 -23.48
N PRO A 310 -13.90 -3.88 -24.04
CA PRO A 310 -13.62 -4.39 -25.37
C PRO A 310 -13.64 -5.93 -25.39
N ALA A 311 -13.83 -6.52 -26.57
CA ALA A 311 -13.99 -7.97 -26.72
C ALA A 311 -12.79 -8.79 -26.20
N ASN A 312 -11.58 -8.23 -26.24
CA ASN A 312 -10.36 -8.88 -25.77
C ASN A 312 -10.12 -8.72 -24.26
N ALA A 313 -11.01 -8.07 -23.51
CA ALA A 313 -10.89 -7.95 -22.05
C ALA A 313 -11.23 -9.27 -21.36
N HIS A 314 -10.24 -9.91 -20.74
CA HIS A 314 -10.43 -11.18 -20.03
C HIS A 314 -10.81 -11.00 -18.57
N GLY A 315 -10.37 -9.92 -17.91
CA GLY A 315 -10.75 -9.70 -16.53
C GLY A 315 -10.10 -8.53 -15.83
N VAL A 316 -10.46 -8.39 -14.56
CA VAL A 316 -9.94 -7.37 -13.64
C VAL A 316 -9.42 -8.06 -12.38
N VAL A 317 -8.23 -7.68 -11.91
CA VAL A 317 -7.69 -8.08 -10.61
C VAL A 317 -7.57 -6.84 -9.73
N LEU A 318 -8.38 -6.77 -8.68
CA LEU A 318 -8.35 -5.68 -7.70
C LEU A 318 -7.58 -6.12 -6.45
N SER A 319 -6.83 -5.23 -5.82
CA SER A 319 -6.30 -5.48 -4.48
C SER A 319 -6.33 -4.26 -3.58
N SER A 320 -6.25 -4.47 -2.28
CA SER A 320 -6.12 -3.43 -1.26
C SER A 320 -4.71 -2.84 -1.11
N GLY A 321 -3.74 -3.40 -1.82
CA GLY A 321 -2.32 -3.26 -1.50
C GLY A 321 -2.00 -3.92 -0.16
N PRO A 322 -0.72 -3.92 0.26
CA PRO A 322 -0.35 -4.33 1.61
C PRO A 322 -0.87 -3.29 2.62
N GLY A 323 -1.96 -3.62 3.31
CA GLY A 323 -2.53 -2.82 4.38
C GLY A 323 -2.15 -3.36 5.77
N VAL A 324 -2.12 -2.51 6.78
CA VAL A 324 -1.90 -2.95 8.17
C VAL A 324 -3.03 -3.90 8.58
N ASN A 325 -2.67 -5.08 9.08
CA ASN A 325 -3.64 -6.03 9.61
C ASN A 325 -3.93 -5.71 11.08
N PHE A 326 -5.19 -5.38 11.37
CA PHE A 326 -5.67 -5.16 12.73
C PHE A 326 -6.12 -6.45 13.42
N ASP A 327 -6.32 -7.53 12.66
CA ASP A 327 -6.85 -8.82 13.15
C ASP A 327 -5.76 -9.79 13.63
N GLY A 328 -4.56 -9.28 13.94
CA GLY A 328 -3.42 -10.06 14.43
C GLY A 328 -2.46 -10.58 13.34
N ASN A 329 -1.61 -11.55 13.69
CA ASN A 329 -0.52 -12.04 12.81
C ASN A 329 -0.60 -13.53 12.49
N ASP A 330 -1.73 -14.18 12.78
CA ASP A 330 -1.88 -15.60 12.46
C ASP A 330 -2.11 -15.79 10.95
N ALA A 331 -1.08 -16.27 10.27
CA ALA A 331 -1.11 -16.52 8.83
C ALA A 331 -2.24 -17.48 8.42
N ALA A 332 -2.56 -18.48 9.25
CA ALA A 332 -3.63 -19.44 8.95
C ALA A 332 -5.01 -18.77 9.04
N ALA A 333 -5.23 -17.94 10.05
CA ALA A 333 -6.46 -17.15 10.19
C ALA A 333 -6.65 -16.15 9.04
N GLN A 334 -5.56 -15.64 8.48
CA GLN A 334 -5.61 -14.69 7.36
C GLN A 334 -5.66 -15.35 5.98
N ALA A 335 -5.42 -16.66 5.85
CA ALA A 335 -5.37 -17.39 4.58
C ALA A 335 -6.78 -17.75 4.05
N VAL A 336 -7.59 -16.74 3.77
CA VAL A 336 -8.97 -16.93 3.29
C VAL A 336 -9.00 -17.02 1.77
N THR A 337 -9.72 -18.01 1.24
CA THR A 337 -10.04 -18.09 -0.19
C THR A 337 -11.54 -18.29 -0.36
N GLY A 338 -12.18 -17.37 -1.07
CA GLY A 338 -13.57 -17.47 -1.48
C GLY A 338 -13.67 -17.67 -2.99
N ARG A 339 -14.65 -18.45 -3.44
CA ARG A 339 -14.97 -18.59 -4.86
C ARG A 339 -16.47 -18.42 -5.06
N SER A 340 -16.86 -17.74 -6.13
CA SER A 340 -18.23 -17.70 -6.63
C SER A 340 -18.21 -17.93 -8.14
N ALA A 341 -19.39 -18.04 -8.77
CA ALA A 341 -19.46 -18.06 -10.23
C ALA A 341 -18.93 -16.75 -10.86
N SER A 342 -18.82 -15.67 -10.09
CA SER A 342 -18.38 -14.36 -10.58
C SER A 342 -16.88 -14.13 -10.44
N GLY A 343 -16.13 -14.97 -9.72
CA GLY A 343 -14.69 -14.78 -9.52
C GLY A 343 -14.10 -15.45 -8.28
N VAL A 344 -12.93 -14.95 -7.86
CA VAL A 344 -12.16 -15.45 -6.72
C VAL A 344 -11.79 -14.31 -5.78
N PHE A 345 -11.88 -14.54 -4.48
CA PHE A 345 -11.37 -13.67 -3.42
C PHE A 345 -10.23 -14.37 -2.68
N LEU A 346 -9.19 -13.62 -2.38
CA LEU A 346 -8.05 -14.04 -1.58
C LEU A 346 -7.79 -13.00 -0.50
N ARG A 347 -7.58 -13.45 0.73
CA ARG A 347 -6.92 -12.67 1.77
C ARG A 347 -5.63 -13.37 2.13
N ARG A 348 -4.51 -12.65 2.19
CA ARG A 348 -3.20 -13.20 2.51
C ARG A 348 -2.45 -12.26 3.42
N LEU A 349 -1.87 -12.82 4.49
CA LEU A 349 -0.84 -12.13 5.26
C LEU A 349 0.43 -12.13 4.41
N THR A 350 0.78 -10.99 3.82
CA THR A 350 1.93 -10.88 2.91
C THR A 350 3.24 -10.87 3.69
N HIS A 351 3.23 -10.19 4.85
CA HIS A 351 4.30 -10.13 5.83
C HIS A 351 3.67 -9.99 7.23
N PRO A 352 4.41 -10.20 8.33
CA PRO A 352 3.90 -9.87 9.66
C PRO A 352 3.28 -8.47 9.68
N TYR A 353 2.08 -8.34 10.24
CA TYR A 353 1.28 -7.11 10.31
C TYR A 353 0.75 -6.55 8.98
N LEU A 354 0.97 -7.21 7.83
CA LEU A 354 0.47 -6.74 6.54
C LEU A 354 -0.41 -7.78 5.86
N VAL A 355 -1.61 -7.36 5.50
CA VAL A 355 -2.59 -8.16 4.77
C VAL A 355 -2.90 -7.54 3.43
N ARG A 356 -3.09 -8.39 2.42
CA ARG A 356 -3.65 -8.01 1.12
C ARG A 356 -4.93 -8.77 0.89
N GLU A 357 -5.97 -8.05 0.50
CA GLU A 357 -7.16 -8.63 -0.13
C GLU A 357 -7.02 -8.48 -1.64
N THR A 358 -7.31 -9.54 -2.38
CA THR A 358 -7.25 -9.60 -3.85
C THR A 358 -8.54 -10.23 -4.38
N ILE A 359 -9.17 -9.58 -5.36
CA ILE A 359 -10.37 -10.07 -6.04
C ILE A 359 -10.08 -10.21 -7.53
N ILE A 360 -10.37 -11.37 -8.08
CA ILE A 360 -10.16 -11.71 -9.49
C ILE A 360 -11.54 -11.87 -10.12
N VAL A 361 -11.88 -10.98 -11.06
CA VAL A 361 -13.16 -10.95 -11.75
C VAL A 361 -12.95 -11.25 -13.23
N PRO A 362 -13.28 -12.46 -13.71
CA PRO A 362 -13.34 -12.74 -15.14
C PRO A 362 -14.47 -11.94 -15.81
N LEU A 363 -14.20 -11.46 -17.03
CA LEU A 363 -15.15 -10.75 -17.89
C LEU A 363 -15.63 -11.60 -19.08
N SER A 364 -14.94 -12.70 -19.38
CA SER A 364 -15.31 -13.67 -20.40
C SER A 364 -15.19 -15.10 -19.87
N SER A 365 -15.92 -16.05 -20.45
CA SER A 365 -15.79 -17.49 -20.12
C SER A 365 -14.43 -18.06 -20.52
N GLU A 366 -13.79 -17.47 -21.53
CA GLU A 366 -12.44 -17.84 -22.01
C GLU A 366 -11.34 -17.47 -21.01
N ALA A 367 -11.65 -16.69 -19.96
CA ALA A 367 -10.69 -16.23 -18.96
C ALA A 367 -10.46 -17.21 -17.80
N THR A 368 -11.05 -18.40 -17.84
CA THR A 368 -10.98 -19.38 -16.73
C THR A 368 -9.55 -19.78 -16.39
N GLU A 369 -8.75 -20.18 -17.38
CA GLU A 369 -7.33 -20.56 -17.17
C GLU A 369 -6.53 -19.41 -16.55
N HIS A 370 -6.73 -18.17 -17.02
CA HIS A 370 -6.05 -16.99 -16.48
C HIS A 370 -6.51 -16.66 -15.05
N THR A 371 -7.78 -16.91 -14.72
CA THR A 371 -8.34 -16.69 -13.38
C THR A 371 -7.70 -17.64 -12.36
N ASP A 372 -7.55 -18.91 -12.72
CA ASP A 372 -6.87 -19.89 -11.87
C ASP A 372 -5.38 -19.60 -11.75
N TRP A 373 -4.74 -19.12 -12.83
CA TRP A 373 -3.36 -18.63 -12.78
C TRP A 373 -3.18 -17.48 -11.78
N TRP A 374 -4.05 -16.46 -11.84
CA TRP A 374 -4.01 -15.35 -10.87
C TRP A 374 -4.25 -15.83 -9.44
N ALA A 375 -5.20 -16.75 -9.26
CA ALA A 375 -5.56 -17.28 -7.96
C ALA A 375 -4.41 -18.10 -7.34
N ALA A 376 -3.71 -18.89 -8.15
CA ALA A 376 -2.52 -19.63 -7.73
C ALA A 376 -1.37 -18.68 -7.40
N ALA A 377 -1.05 -17.75 -8.31
CA ALA A 377 0.06 -16.82 -8.12
C ALA A 377 -0.08 -16.00 -6.83
N TYR A 378 -1.21 -15.32 -6.62
CA TYR A 378 -1.46 -14.58 -5.37
C TYR A 378 -1.75 -15.49 -4.17
N GLY A 379 -2.13 -16.74 -4.40
CA GLY A 379 -2.23 -17.75 -3.36
C GLY A 379 -0.90 -17.98 -2.64
N ASP A 380 0.19 -17.94 -3.40
CA ASP A 380 1.57 -18.16 -2.95
C ASP A 380 2.28 -16.90 -2.43
N GLU A 381 1.64 -15.72 -2.48
CA GLU A 381 2.23 -14.44 -2.07
C GLU A 381 2.92 -14.47 -0.70
N PRO A 382 2.38 -15.11 0.36
CA PRO A 382 3.05 -15.17 1.66
C PRO A 382 4.46 -15.79 1.63
N ALA A 383 4.77 -16.65 0.65
CA ALA A 383 6.05 -17.32 0.53
C ALA A 383 7.07 -16.54 -0.33
N TRP A 384 6.63 -15.55 -1.10
CA TRP A 384 7.48 -14.90 -2.12
C TRP A 384 8.74 -14.29 -1.53
N LEU A 385 8.62 -13.51 -0.45
CA LEU A 385 9.78 -12.82 0.13
C LEU A 385 10.80 -13.80 0.71
N ASP A 386 10.38 -14.84 1.42
CA ASP A 386 11.32 -15.82 1.98
C ASP A 386 12.03 -16.62 0.88
N ILE A 387 11.35 -16.93 -0.22
CA ILE A 387 11.97 -17.55 -1.40
C ILE A 387 13.01 -16.60 -2.01
N ASP A 388 12.66 -15.33 -2.17
CA ASP A 388 13.53 -14.32 -2.78
C ASP A 388 14.76 -14.03 -1.89
N LEU A 389 14.58 -13.95 -0.58
CA LEU A 389 15.66 -13.80 0.40
C LEU A 389 16.63 -14.98 0.35
N ALA A 390 16.10 -16.20 0.31
CA ALA A 390 16.93 -17.41 0.19
C ALA A 390 17.74 -17.42 -1.11
N ALA A 391 17.16 -16.96 -2.23
CA ALA A 391 17.85 -16.89 -3.52
C ALA A 391 19.07 -15.96 -3.51
N VAL A 392 19.10 -14.96 -2.62
CA VAL A 392 20.23 -14.03 -2.44
C VAL A 392 21.06 -14.31 -1.18
N GLY A 393 20.78 -15.42 -0.48
CA GLY A 393 21.52 -15.84 0.72
C GLY A 393 21.23 -15.02 1.97
N LEU A 394 20.07 -14.35 2.05
CA LEU A 394 19.61 -13.63 3.24
C LEU A 394 18.75 -14.53 4.15
N PRO A 395 18.69 -14.25 5.47
CA PRO A 395 17.81 -14.96 6.41
C PRO A 395 16.33 -14.79 6.05
N LYS A 396 15.49 -15.70 6.54
CA LYS A 396 14.04 -15.59 6.37
C LYS A 396 13.49 -14.39 7.13
N THR A 397 12.32 -13.91 6.72
CA THR A 397 11.67 -12.73 7.29
C THR A 397 11.52 -12.79 8.80
N ALA A 398 11.22 -13.97 9.36
CA ALA A 398 11.08 -14.17 10.81
C ALA A 398 12.39 -13.89 11.58
N ASP A 399 13.55 -14.19 10.99
CA ASP A 399 14.87 -14.08 11.62
C ASP A 399 15.46 -12.67 11.52
N LEU A 400 14.81 -11.77 10.77
CA LEU A 400 15.24 -10.38 10.61
C LEU A 400 14.91 -9.50 11.82
N PHE A 401 14.05 -10.00 12.71
CA PHE A 401 13.53 -9.27 13.87
C PHE A 401 13.88 -9.93 15.21
N LEU A 402 14.68 -11.00 15.19
CA LEU A 402 15.09 -11.78 16.36
C LEU A 402 16.52 -11.47 16.80
#